data_AF-A0A535ABM7-F1
#
_entry.id   AF-A0A535ABM7-F1
#
_cell.length_a   1.000
_cell.length_b   1.000
_cell.length_c   1.000
_cell.angle_alpha   90.00
_cell.angle_beta   90.00
_cell.angle_gamma   90.00
#
_symmetry.space_group_name_H-M   'P 1'
#
loop_
_entity.id
_entity.type
_entity.pdbx_description
1 polymer ?
#
loop_
_entity_poly.entity_id
_entity_poly.type
_entity_poly.pdbx_seq_one_letter_code
_entity_poly.pdbx_strand_id
1 'polypeptide(L)'
;MYQRPHAASNGSLPDGSTVESPPPHVIEFIRFCHHRRRVGWPELYDEMCAVAGRREFNGWDHDQFEAHGLTFSLFEMPRLAGWVRTVLASQSEPTEVVPMAPAIA
;
A
#
# COMPACT_ATOMS: atom_id res chain seq x y z
N MET A 1 -23.93 -42.81 -29.02
CA MET A 1 -23.54 -42.82 -27.59
C MET A 1 -22.03 -42.63 -27.47
N TYR A 2 -21.53 -41.40 -27.62
CA TYR A 2 -20.19 -41.05 -27.15
C TYR A 2 -20.34 -39.87 -26.20
N GLN A 3 -20.23 -40.18 -24.92
CA GLN A 3 -20.26 -39.21 -23.84
C GLN A 3 -18.91 -38.47 -23.84
N ARG A 4 -18.95 -37.17 -24.11
CA ARG A 4 -17.82 -36.26 -23.97
C ARG A 4 -17.37 -36.24 -22.50
N PRO A 5 -16.08 -36.42 -22.18
CA PRO A 5 -15.59 -36.11 -20.84
C PRO A 5 -15.56 -34.58 -20.68
N HIS A 6 -16.33 -34.06 -19.71
CA HIS A 6 -16.15 -32.71 -19.18
C HIS A 6 -15.08 -32.79 -18.07
N ALA A 7 -13.83 -32.56 -18.46
CA ALA A 7 -12.73 -32.40 -17.52
C ALA A 7 -11.84 -31.26 -17.97
N ALA A 8 -12.01 -30.11 -17.33
CA ALA A 8 -10.93 -29.24 -16.83
C ALA A 8 -11.60 -28.02 -16.20
N SER A 9 -11.60 -28.02 -14.88
CA SER A 9 -11.84 -26.85 -14.05
C SER A 9 -10.92 -25.73 -14.52
N ASN A 10 -11.46 -24.69 -15.15
CA ASN A 10 -10.73 -23.44 -15.29
C ASN A 10 -10.66 -22.84 -13.88
N GLY A 11 -9.57 -23.12 -13.18
CA GLY A 11 -9.11 -22.29 -12.09
C GLY A 11 -8.89 -20.90 -12.64
N SER A 12 -9.84 -20.01 -12.40
CA SER A 12 -9.61 -18.57 -12.44
C SER A 12 -8.61 -18.27 -11.32
N LEU A 13 -7.32 -18.37 -11.64
CA LEU A 13 -6.30 -17.59 -10.94
C LEU A 13 -6.68 -16.12 -11.17
N PRO A 14 -6.91 -15.31 -10.13
CA PRO A 14 -6.94 -13.87 -10.32
C PRO A 14 -5.53 -13.47 -10.77
N ASP A 15 -5.42 -12.93 -11.98
CA ASP A 15 -4.27 -12.14 -12.39
C ASP A 15 -4.17 -10.99 -11.38
N GLY A 16 -3.21 -11.10 -10.46
CA GLY A 16 -3.04 -10.25 -9.29
C GLY A 16 -2.52 -8.85 -9.62
N SER A 17 -3.14 -8.19 -10.58
CA SER A 17 -2.80 -6.85 -11.04
C SER A 17 -4.01 -5.91 -11.06
N THR A 18 -5.05 -6.19 -10.27
CA THR A 18 -5.93 -5.10 -9.86
C THR A 18 -5.11 -4.21 -8.95
N VAL A 19 -4.74 -3.02 -9.43
CA VAL A 19 -4.24 -1.90 -8.63
C VAL A 19 -5.33 -1.46 -7.67
N GLU A 20 -5.65 -2.34 -6.71
CA GLU A 20 -6.58 -2.07 -5.66
C GLU A 20 -5.96 -1.00 -4.77
N SER A 21 -6.72 0.05 -4.48
CA SER A 21 -6.26 1.08 -3.57
C SER A 21 -5.95 0.44 -2.21
N PRO A 22 -4.79 0.76 -1.60
CA PRO A 22 -4.48 0.26 -0.27
C PRO A 22 -5.59 0.64 0.70
N PRO A 23 -5.93 -0.24 1.66
CA PRO A 23 -6.87 0.10 2.72
C PRO A 23 -6.43 1.36 3.48
N PRO A 24 -7.36 2.13 4.06
CA PRO A 24 -7.04 3.43 4.68
C PRO A 24 -6.00 3.32 5.81
N HIS A 25 -6.05 2.28 6.63
CA HIS A 25 -5.05 2.05 7.69
C HIS A 25 -3.66 1.69 7.13
N VAL A 26 -3.58 1.07 5.94
CA VAL A 26 -2.32 0.80 5.24
C VAL A 26 -1.75 2.10 4.69
N ILE A 27 -2.58 2.98 4.15
CA ILE A 27 -2.17 4.32 3.70
C ILE A 27 -1.54 5.10 4.85
N GLU A 28 -2.24 5.16 5.99
CA GLU A 28 -1.76 5.87 7.18
C GLU A 28 -0.45 5.27 7.71
N PHE A 29 -0.33 3.94 7.69
CA PHE A 29 0.90 3.26 8.07
C PHE A 29 2.08 3.59 7.15
N ILE A 30 1.88 3.56 5.82
CA ILE A 30 2.91 3.92 4.83
C ILE A 30 3.37 5.37 5.03
N ARG A 31 2.41 6.30 5.25
CA ARG A 31 2.69 7.70 5.54
C ARG A 31 3.48 7.87 6.84
N PHE A 32 3.12 7.13 7.88
CA PHE A 32 3.83 7.15 9.16
C PHE A 32 5.29 6.70 9.02
N CYS A 33 5.53 5.56 8.34
CA CYS A 33 6.88 5.07 8.08
C CYS A 33 7.70 6.08 7.25
N HIS A 34 7.11 6.67 6.20
CA HIS A 34 7.79 7.66 5.36
C HIS A 34 8.05 8.99 6.09
N HIS A 35 7.18 9.37 7.02
CA HIS A 35 7.41 10.55 7.85
C HIS A 35 8.59 10.37 8.80
N ARG A 36 8.75 9.17 9.40
CA ARG A 36 9.88 8.83 10.27
C ARG A 36 11.20 8.74 9.50
N ARG A 37 11.18 8.06 8.35
CA ARG A 37 12.30 7.98 7.42
C ARG A 37 11.82 8.36 6.05
N ARG A 38 12.23 9.55 5.59
CA ARG A 38 11.99 10.06 4.23
C ARG A 38 12.83 9.31 3.18
N VAL A 39 12.73 7.99 3.18
CA VAL A 39 13.43 7.09 2.29
C VAL A 39 12.48 6.58 1.22
N GLY A 40 13.05 6.24 0.07
CA GLY A 40 12.30 5.61 -1.00
C GLY A 40 12.05 4.12 -0.74
N TRP A 41 11.33 3.51 -1.67
CA TRP A 41 11.39 2.07 -1.83
C TRP A 41 12.75 1.66 -2.42
N PRO A 42 13.40 0.55 -2.00
CA PRO A 42 12.94 -0.48 -1.06
C PRO A 42 13.22 -0.23 0.43
N GLU A 43 14.02 0.77 0.82
CA GLU A 43 14.36 1.00 2.24
C GLU A 43 13.13 1.23 3.13
N LEU A 44 12.06 1.81 2.59
CA LEU A 44 10.81 1.99 3.31
C LEU A 44 10.18 0.65 3.75
N TYR A 45 10.38 -0.43 2.98
CA TYR A 45 9.92 -1.78 3.35
C TYR A 45 10.58 -2.27 4.63
N ASP A 46 11.89 -2.05 4.77
CA ASP A 46 12.64 -2.44 5.96
C ASP A 46 12.16 -1.65 7.19
N GLU A 47 11.93 -0.34 7.03
CA GLU A 47 11.36 0.49 8.10
C GLU A 47 9.95 0.04 8.49
N MET A 48 9.10 -0.36 7.53
CA MET A 48 7.78 -0.93 7.83
C MET A 48 7.88 -2.21 8.67
N CYS A 49 8.76 -3.14 8.29
CA CYS A 49 9.03 -4.36 9.06
C CYS A 49 9.55 -4.03 10.47
N ALA A 50 10.44 -3.03 10.59
CA ALA A 50 10.96 -2.60 11.89
C ALA A 50 9.86 -2.01 12.79
N VAL A 51 8.99 -1.14 12.24
CA VAL A 51 7.86 -0.53 12.96
C VAL A 51 6.85 -1.60 13.40
N ALA A 52 6.51 -2.56 12.53
CA ALA A 52 5.63 -3.67 12.85
C ALA A 52 6.24 -4.61 13.90
N GLY A 53 7.54 -4.91 13.79
CA GLY A 53 8.26 -5.73 14.78
C GLY A 53 8.34 -5.08 16.16
N ARG A 54 8.32 -3.74 16.22
CA ARG A 54 8.34 -2.97 17.46
C ARG A 54 6.95 -2.52 17.94
N ARG A 55 5.89 -2.82 17.17
CA ARG A 55 4.51 -2.42 17.45
C ARG A 55 4.34 -0.91 17.64
N GLU A 56 5.11 -0.09 16.94
CA GLU A 56 5.13 1.37 17.14
C GLU A 56 3.91 2.07 16.49
N PHE A 57 3.20 1.40 15.59
CA PHE A 57 1.98 1.91 14.98
C PHE A 57 0.76 1.20 15.56
N ASN A 58 -0.09 1.91 16.32
CA ASN A 58 -1.30 1.39 16.97
C ASN A 58 -1.10 0.14 17.88
N GLY A 59 0.13 -0.22 18.21
CA GLY A 59 0.42 -1.48 18.89
C GLY A 59 0.35 -2.72 17.98
N TRP A 60 0.23 -2.54 16.67
CA TRP A 60 0.05 -3.62 15.70
C TRP A 60 1.38 -4.26 15.30
N ASP A 61 1.38 -5.59 15.22
CA ASP A 61 2.45 -6.38 14.64
C ASP A 61 2.04 -6.98 13.28
N HIS A 62 2.91 -7.81 12.71
CA HIS A 62 2.73 -8.41 11.40
C HIS A 62 1.40 -9.16 11.25
N ASP A 63 0.94 -9.86 12.29
CA ASP A 63 -0.31 -10.64 12.26
C ASP A 63 -1.53 -9.72 12.19
N GLN A 64 -1.49 -8.62 12.94
CA GLN A 64 -2.53 -7.59 12.90
C GLN A 64 -2.57 -6.89 11.55
N PHE A 65 -1.41 -6.55 10.97
CA PHE A 65 -1.37 -5.99 9.63
C PHE A 65 -1.92 -6.95 8.58
N GLU A 66 -1.62 -8.25 8.70
CA GLU A 66 -2.15 -9.28 7.80
C GLU A 66 -3.67 -9.40 7.90
N ALA A 67 -4.24 -9.40 9.12
CA ALA A 67 -5.69 -9.36 9.33
C ALA A 67 -6.35 -8.11 8.72
N HIS A 68 -5.57 -7.04 8.60
CA HIS A 68 -5.93 -5.78 7.98
C HIS A 68 -5.62 -5.72 6.46
N GLY A 69 -5.11 -6.80 5.87
CA GLY A 69 -4.84 -6.92 4.43
C GLY A 69 -3.48 -6.41 3.97
N LEU A 70 -2.54 -6.19 4.90
CA LEU A 70 -1.14 -5.88 4.62
C LEU A 70 -0.24 -7.03 5.08
N THR A 71 0.29 -7.78 4.12
CA THR A 71 1.21 -8.88 4.40
C THR A 71 2.64 -8.50 4.01
N PHE A 72 3.59 -8.72 4.93
CA PHE A 72 5.01 -8.53 4.68
C PHE A 72 5.62 -9.79 4.06
N SER A 73 5.32 -10.04 2.79
CA SER A 73 5.82 -11.19 2.05
C SER A 73 6.56 -10.76 0.79
N LEU A 74 7.61 -11.52 0.42
CA LEU A 74 8.35 -11.30 -0.82
C LEU A 74 7.47 -11.42 -2.07
N PHE A 75 6.39 -12.21 -1.99
CA PHE A 75 5.41 -12.34 -3.07
C PHE A 75 4.53 -11.08 -3.22
N GLU A 76 4.22 -10.42 -2.11
CA GLU A 76 3.41 -9.19 -2.06
C GLU A 76 4.25 -7.92 -2.27
N MET A 77 5.58 -8.04 -2.25
CA MET A 77 6.52 -6.92 -2.42
C MET A 77 6.24 -6.03 -3.64
N PRO A 78 5.97 -6.55 -4.86
CA PRO A 78 5.63 -5.70 -6.01
C PRO A 78 4.29 -4.96 -5.84
N ARG A 79 3.29 -5.60 -5.21
CA ARG A 79 2.00 -4.97 -4.89
C ARG A 79 2.18 -3.84 -3.89
N LEU A 80 2.94 -4.10 -2.83
CA LEU A 80 3.25 -3.11 -1.79
C LEU A 80 4.07 -1.94 -2.34
N ALA A 81 5.04 -2.19 -3.23
CA ALA A 81 5.78 -1.14 -3.93
C ALA A 81 4.85 -0.24 -4.75
N GLY A 82 3.84 -0.82 -5.41
CA GLY A 82 2.78 -0.06 -6.10
C GLY A 82 1.99 0.83 -5.15
N TRP A 83 1.52 0.29 -4.03
CA TRP A 83 0.81 1.05 -2.99
C TRP A 83 1.64 2.20 -2.43
N VAL A 84 2.90 1.95 -2.09
CA VAL A 84 3.82 2.99 -1.60
C VAL A 84 3.94 4.12 -2.61
N ARG A 85 4.18 3.80 -3.89
CA ARG A 85 4.29 4.82 -4.94
C ARG A 85 3.01 5.66 -5.06
N THR A 86 1.85 5.03 -5.06
CA THR A 86 0.54 5.72 -5.13
C THR A 86 0.32 6.62 -3.91
N VAL A 87 0.59 6.12 -2.71
CA VAL A 87 0.43 6.87 -1.46
C VAL A 87 1.37 8.07 -1.43
N LEU A 88 2.65 7.88 -1.76
CA LEU A 88 3.65 8.95 -1.75
C LEU A 88 3.41 9.99 -2.85
N ALA A 89 2.96 9.59 -4.03
CA ALA A 89 2.57 10.52 -5.09
C ALA A 89 1.39 11.42 -4.65
N SER A 90 0.44 10.88 -3.89
CA SER A 90 -0.71 11.62 -3.36
C SER A 90 -0.34 12.58 -2.21
N GLN A 91 0.87 12.49 -1.64
CA GLN A 91 1.35 13.43 -0.61
C GLN A 91 1.94 14.71 -1.20
N SER A 92 2.21 14.75 -2.51
CA SER A 92 2.88 15.86 -3.21
C SER A 92 1.93 16.86 -3.84
N GLU A 93 0.69 16.98 -3.35
CA GLU A 93 -0.14 18.17 -3.58
C GLU A 93 0.12 19.17 -2.44
N PRO A 94 1.18 20.00 -2.50
CA PRO A 94 1.23 21.18 -1.67
C PRO A 94 0.03 22.03 -2.09
N THR A 95 -0.84 22.28 -1.12
CA THR A 95 -1.70 23.45 -1.00
C THR A 95 -1.55 24.42 -2.16
N GLU A 96 -2.56 24.39 -3.04
CA GLU A 96 -2.95 25.47 -3.91
C GLU A 96 -2.48 26.83 -3.38
N VAL A 97 -1.55 27.41 -4.14
CA VAL A 97 -1.08 28.79 -3.98
C VAL A 97 -2.28 29.72 -3.89
N VAL A 98 -2.49 30.33 -2.73
CA VAL A 98 -3.46 31.43 -2.52
C VAL A 98 -3.16 32.53 -3.54
N PRO A 99 -4.04 32.84 -4.52
CA PRO A 99 -3.85 34.03 -5.32
C PRO A 99 -4.11 35.25 -4.43
N MET A 100 -3.02 36.01 -4.26
CA MET A 100 -2.89 37.37 -3.73
C MET A 100 -4.18 38.21 -3.81
N ALA A 101 -4.58 38.75 -2.65
CA ALA A 101 -5.67 39.70 -2.50
C ALA A 101 -5.52 40.93 -3.44
N PRO A 102 -6.61 41.49 -3.99
CA PRO A 102 -6.58 42.82 -4.55
C PRO A 102 -6.84 43.84 -3.44
N ALA A 103 -5.79 44.50 -2.96
CA ALA A 103 -5.93 45.81 -2.32
C ALA A 103 -5.54 46.86 -3.37
N ILE A 104 -6.50 47.21 -4.23
CA ILE A 104 -6.41 48.43 -5.04
C ILE A 104 -7.03 49.55 -4.20
N ALA A 105 -6.28 50.65 -4.14
CA ALA A 105 -6.43 51.85 -3.34
C ALA A 105 -7.77 52.58 -3.44
#